data_AF-A0A6P1TEF1-F1
#
_entry.id   AF-A0A6P1TEF1-F1
#
_cell.length_a   1.000
_cell.length_b   1.000
_cell.length_c   1.000
_cell.angle_alpha   90.00
_cell.angle_beta   90.00
_cell.angle_gamma   90.00
#
_symmetry.space_group_name_H-M   'P 1'
#
loop_
_entity.id
_entity.type
_entity.pdbx_description
1 polymer ?
#
loop_
_entity_poly.entity_id
_entity_poly.type
_entity_poly.pdbx_seq_one_letter_code
_entity_poly.pdbx_strand_id
1 'polypeptide(L)'
;MIKKLLAASGIVLVSACSTTPYENFDPTPVQGKQSLKFVSQVQQEEIVKEFVPSNAGGSAGAQFGLVGALVGAAVDASVNNSRAKDAESAVEPYRNATLDLNVRNMVEEAFRGNLQQIDWVADTRLVSEQLPEGTKVANYLPAVQEDLLLLVTTNYSLKPGAQVIEFTADYALYDKETAFDGRSKNKAKPVYKNSAKVQSYPHNGSIRRLTPEEQEEQAARLKQEYPVEGELSKSQISRNQKKLNKELAKLKTETLPVPGHDPAGGVWLANDAKLLRDELTAAPQILAKLIFKDLSGQYPLPVQPEGEKNKGLQEPQLLEKDEQGMVITRQPDGTLLSKYRYAPVYTLWGNVF
;
A
#
# COMPACT_ATOMS: atom_id res chain seq x y z
N MET A 1 43.34 -31.95 40.68
CA MET A 1 42.58 -32.18 39.44
C MET A 1 41.27 -31.41 39.51
N ILE A 2 41.16 -30.27 38.83
CA ILE A 2 39.96 -29.42 38.83
C ILE A 2 39.40 -29.43 37.40
N LYS A 3 38.22 -30.05 37.22
CA LYS A 3 37.47 -30.04 35.96
C LYS A 3 36.71 -28.70 35.86
N LYS A 4 37.09 -27.86 34.90
CA LYS A 4 36.32 -26.66 34.51
C LYS A 4 35.39 -27.03 33.36
N LEU A 5 34.09 -26.99 33.61
CA LEU A 5 33.02 -27.02 32.60
C LEU A 5 32.77 -25.57 32.16
N LEU A 6 33.11 -25.27 30.91
CA LEU A 6 32.78 -24.00 30.25
C LEU A 6 31.44 -24.15 29.54
N ALA A 7 30.41 -23.51 30.08
CA ALA A 7 29.12 -23.36 29.43
C ALA A 7 29.21 -22.19 28.43
N ALA A 8 29.18 -22.51 27.13
CA ALA A 8 29.11 -21.52 26.06
C ALA A 8 27.65 -21.08 25.87
N SER A 9 27.26 -19.97 26.49
CA SER A 9 26.01 -19.28 26.18
C SER A 9 26.10 -18.66 24.79
N GLY A 10 25.43 -19.26 23.82
CA GLY A 10 25.25 -18.71 22.47
C GLY A 10 24.36 -17.48 22.53
N ILE A 11 24.96 -16.30 22.31
CA ILE A 11 24.23 -15.05 22.10
C ILE A 11 23.62 -15.12 20.70
N VAL A 12 22.32 -15.39 20.63
CA VAL A 12 21.53 -15.22 19.41
C VAL A 12 21.43 -13.71 19.17
N LEU A 13 22.31 -13.18 18.32
CA LEU A 13 22.18 -11.83 17.78
C LEU A 13 20.96 -11.84 16.84
N VAL A 14 19.79 -11.54 17.39
CA VAL A 14 18.61 -11.20 16.61
C VAL A 14 18.96 -9.88 15.92
N SER A 15 19.44 -9.97 14.69
CA SER A 15 19.58 -8.83 13.80
C SER A 15 18.18 -8.28 13.55
N ALA A 16 17.75 -7.37 14.41
CA ALA A 16 16.60 -6.53 14.15
C ALA A 16 16.89 -5.81 12.84
N CYS A 17 16.20 -6.20 11.77
CA CYS A 17 16.16 -5.44 10.53
C CYS A 17 15.67 -4.04 10.89
N SER A 18 16.60 -3.10 11.08
CA SER A 18 16.26 -1.70 11.27
C SER A 18 15.70 -1.21 9.94
N THR A 19 14.39 -1.19 9.82
CA THR A 19 13.70 -0.48 8.75
C THR A 19 14.12 0.97 8.86
N THR A 20 14.82 1.47 7.84
CA THR A 20 15.22 2.87 7.79
C THR A 20 13.94 3.72 7.91
N PRO A 21 13.88 4.69 8.82
CA PRO A 21 12.68 5.53 8.95
C PRO A 21 12.38 6.17 7.60
N TYR A 22 11.12 6.17 7.22
CA TYR A 22 10.67 6.90 6.06
C TYR A 22 10.88 8.41 6.29
N GLU A 23 11.23 9.14 5.23
CA GLU A 23 11.59 10.56 5.26
C GLU A 23 10.63 11.36 4.37
N ASN A 24 10.36 12.62 4.74
CA ASN A 24 9.64 13.52 3.86
C ASN A 24 10.42 13.78 2.58
N PHE A 25 9.72 14.09 1.50
CA PHE A 25 10.37 14.68 0.35
C PHE A 25 11.02 16.01 0.76
N ASP A 26 12.34 16.09 0.61
CA ASP A 26 13.12 17.30 0.75
C ASP A 26 13.52 17.77 -0.66
N PRO A 27 13.12 18.98 -1.09
CA PRO A 27 13.51 19.50 -2.40
C PRO A 27 14.98 19.95 -2.46
N THR A 28 15.68 20.07 -1.32
CA THR A 28 17.08 20.55 -1.26
C THR A 28 18.03 19.79 -2.18
N PRO A 29 18.03 18.44 -2.23
CA PRO A 29 18.91 17.66 -3.12
C PRO A 29 18.63 17.86 -4.62
N VAL A 30 17.45 18.38 -4.98
CA VAL A 30 17.05 18.62 -6.37
C VAL A 30 16.99 20.11 -6.73
N GLN A 31 17.37 20.98 -5.79
CA GLN A 31 17.37 22.41 -6.02
C GLN A 31 18.37 22.80 -7.12
N GLY A 32 17.92 23.60 -8.08
CA GLY A 32 18.74 24.08 -9.19
C GLY A 32 18.80 23.15 -10.41
N LYS A 33 18.25 21.93 -10.31
CA LYS A 33 18.08 21.04 -11.46
C LYS A 33 16.99 21.58 -12.38
N GLN A 34 17.21 21.54 -13.68
CA GLN A 34 16.33 22.19 -14.66
C GLN A 34 15.37 21.21 -15.31
N SER A 35 15.78 19.95 -15.48
CA SER A 35 15.06 18.97 -16.28
C SER A 35 14.79 17.67 -15.53
N LEU A 36 13.59 17.13 -15.71
CA LEU A 36 13.14 15.86 -15.15
C LEU A 36 12.62 14.94 -16.25
N LYS A 37 13.16 13.73 -16.35
CA LYS A 37 12.52 12.63 -17.06
C LYS A 37 11.56 11.92 -16.11
N PHE A 38 10.27 11.99 -16.38
CA PHE A 38 9.27 11.19 -15.68
C PHE A 38 9.00 9.93 -16.51
N VAL A 39 9.29 8.77 -15.95
CA VAL A 39 9.00 7.47 -16.56
C VAL A 39 7.83 6.82 -15.84
N SER A 40 6.70 6.70 -16.55
CA SER A 40 5.54 5.93 -16.10
C SER A 40 5.62 4.52 -16.66
N GLN A 41 5.66 3.52 -15.79
CA GLN A 41 5.61 2.11 -16.16
C GLN A 41 4.35 1.47 -15.58
N VAL A 42 3.59 0.76 -16.41
CA VAL A 42 2.51 -0.11 -15.94
C VAL A 42 2.91 -1.54 -16.25
N GLN A 43 3.19 -2.35 -15.22
CA GLN A 43 3.84 -3.66 -15.39
C GLN A 43 2.96 -4.69 -16.11
N GLN A 44 1.65 -4.50 -16.12
CA GLN A 44 0.70 -5.44 -16.70
C GLN A 44 -0.33 -4.71 -17.56
N GLU A 45 -0.75 -5.35 -18.63
CA GLU A 45 -1.75 -4.80 -19.56
C GLU A 45 -3.18 -5.14 -19.14
N GLU A 46 -3.35 -6.19 -18.34
CA GLU A 46 -4.64 -6.75 -17.97
C GLU A 46 -4.81 -6.83 -16.45
N ILE A 47 -6.07 -6.79 -15.99
CA ILE A 47 -6.37 -6.99 -14.58
C ILE A 47 -6.02 -8.41 -14.14
N VAL A 48 -5.36 -8.51 -12.98
CA VAL A 48 -5.00 -9.77 -12.33
C VAL A 48 -5.76 -9.91 -11.01
N LYS A 49 -6.03 -11.15 -10.60
CA LYS A 49 -6.64 -11.44 -9.29
C LYS A 49 -5.59 -11.97 -8.34
N GLU A 50 -5.45 -11.32 -7.20
CA GLU A 50 -4.58 -11.82 -6.12
C GLU A 50 -5.22 -13.02 -5.43
N PHE A 51 -4.37 -13.99 -5.06
CA PHE A 51 -4.75 -15.11 -4.22
C PHE A 51 -3.89 -15.11 -2.96
N VAL A 52 -4.44 -15.65 -1.86
CA VAL A 52 -3.70 -15.78 -0.61
C VAL A 52 -2.77 -17.00 -0.74
N PRO A 53 -1.43 -16.82 -0.74
CA PRO A 53 -0.51 -17.94 -0.80
C PRO A 53 -0.66 -18.83 0.44
N SER A 54 -0.39 -20.13 0.28
CA SER A 54 -0.35 -21.04 1.43
C SER A 54 0.94 -20.83 2.22
N ASN A 55 0.84 -20.42 3.49
CA ASN A 55 2.00 -20.03 4.33
C ASN A 55 2.64 -21.20 5.08
N ALA A 56 2.79 -22.35 4.43
CA ALA A 56 3.38 -23.53 5.06
C ALA A 56 4.93 -23.54 5.05
N GLY A 57 5.63 -22.57 4.44
CA GLY A 57 7.09 -22.53 4.42
C GLY A 57 7.65 -21.32 3.67
N GLY A 58 8.83 -20.84 4.08
CA GLY A 58 9.42 -19.58 3.63
C GLY A 58 9.88 -19.50 2.18
N SER A 59 9.83 -18.25 1.68
CA SER A 59 10.37 -17.63 0.45
C SER A 59 11.22 -18.46 -0.53
N ALA A 60 10.67 -18.70 -1.74
CA ALA A 60 11.40 -18.79 -3.02
C ALA A 60 10.43 -18.59 -4.21
N GLY A 61 10.92 -18.35 -5.43
CA GLY A 61 10.32 -18.73 -6.73
C GLY A 61 9.00 -18.11 -7.26
N ALA A 62 9.15 -17.04 -8.05
CA ALA A 62 8.27 -16.66 -9.16
C ALA A 62 8.50 -17.58 -10.37
N GLN A 63 7.45 -18.20 -10.95
CA GLN A 63 7.62 -18.99 -12.19
C GLN A 63 6.35 -19.20 -13.06
N PHE A 64 5.25 -18.47 -12.85
CA PHE A 64 3.98 -18.76 -13.57
C PHE A 64 3.26 -17.51 -14.08
N GLY A 65 3.51 -17.09 -15.32
CA GLY A 65 2.68 -16.11 -16.04
C GLY A 65 2.54 -14.72 -15.40
N LEU A 66 1.68 -13.87 -15.99
CA LEU A 66 1.36 -12.52 -15.52
C LEU A 66 0.84 -12.51 -14.06
N VAL A 67 0.15 -13.57 -13.62
CA VAL A 67 -0.44 -13.68 -12.27
C VAL A 67 0.55 -14.21 -11.22
N GLY A 68 1.50 -15.07 -11.59
CA GLY A 68 2.47 -15.66 -10.67
C GLY A 68 3.72 -14.80 -10.41
N ALA A 69 3.89 -13.69 -11.12
CA ALA A 69 4.94 -12.71 -10.84
C ALA A 69 4.61 -11.82 -9.63
N LEU A 70 3.33 -11.61 -9.30
CA LEU A 70 2.93 -10.73 -8.20
C LEU A 70 3.01 -11.39 -6.80
N VAL A 71 3.07 -12.73 -6.74
CA VAL A 71 3.02 -13.48 -5.48
C VAL A 71 4.23 -14.42 -5.40
N GLY A 72 5.35 -13.88 -4.93
CA GLY A 72 6.55 -14.66 -4.64
C GLY A 72 6.37 -15.56 -3.41
N ALA A 73 6.02 -16.84 -3.62
CA ALA A 73 6.21 -17.92 -2.64
C ALA A 73 6.17 -19.32 -3.29
N ALA A 74 7.24 -20.08 -3.14
CA ALA A 74 7.46 -21.40 -3.72
C ALA A 74 7.35 -22.49 -2.67
N VAL A 75 6.77 -23.60 -3.14
CA VAL A 75 6.40 -24.83 -2.45
C VAL A 75 5.19 -24.64 -1.52
N ASP A 76 4.02 -25.20 -1.79
CA ASP A 76 3.63 -26.37 -2.57
C ASP A 76 3.26 -26.00 -4.02
N ALA A 77 4.17 -26.22 -4.98
CA ALA A 77 3.98 -25.79 -6.36
C ALA A 77 2.68 -26.34 -6.95
N SER A 78 2.19 -27.48 -6.47
CA SER A 78 0.91 -28.05 -6.88
C SER A 78 -0.31 -27.25 -6.38
N VAL A 79 -0.35 -26.91 -5.08
CA VAL A 79 -1.45 -26.15 -4.45
C VAL A 79 -1.43 -24.69 -4.91
N ASN A 80 -0.25 -24.06 -4.95
CA ASN A 80 -0.14 -22.69 -5.45
C ASN A 80 -0.42 -22.64 -6.96
N ASN A 81 -0.07 -23.67 -7.75
CA ASN A 81 -0.47 -23.76 -9.17
C ASN A 81 -1.97 -23.96 -9.33
N SER A 82 -2.60 -24.82 -8.51
CA SER A 82 -4.06 -24.95 -8.51
C SER A 82 -4.73 -23.61 -8.19
N ARG A 83 -4.30 -22.93 -7.12
CA ARG A 83 -4.85 -21.62 -6.73
C ARG A 83 -4.58 -20.54 -7.75
N ALA A 84 -3.41 -20.54 -8.39
CA ALA A 84 -3.09 -19.62 -9.47
C ALA A 84 -3.99 -19.88 -10.68
N LYS A 85 -4.19 -21.14 -11.09
CA LYS A 85 -5.14 -21.50 -12.17
C LYS A 85 -6.57 -21.13 -11.84
N ASP A 86 -7.00 -21.36 -10.60
CA ASP A 86 -8.33 -20.96 -10.13
C ASP A 86 -8.47 -19.43 -10.15
N ALA A 87 -7.42 -18.70 -9.74
CA ALA A 87 -7.37 -17.24 -9.81
C ALA A 87 -7.37 -16.72 -11.26
N GLU A 88 -6.65 -17.36 -12.18
CA GLU A 88 -6.67 -17.02 -13.60
C GLU A 88 -8.05 -17.25 -14.20
N SER A 89 -8.67 -18.41 -13.94
CA SER A 89 -10.02 -18.72 -14.41
C SER A 89 -11.05 -17.75 -13.81
N ALA A 90 -10.86 -17.36 -12.55
CA ALA A 90 -11.74 -16.41 -11.88
C ALA A 90 -11.52 -14.95 -12.31
N VAL A 91 -10.36 -14.59 -12.87
CA VAL A 91 -10.10 -13.23 -13.39
C VAL A 91 -10.52 -13.06 -14.84
N GLU A 92 -10.65 -14.16 -15.60
CA GLU A 92 -11.02 -14.11 -17.02
C GLU A 92 -12.28 -13.24 -17.31
N PRO A 93 -13.39 -13.32 -16.56
CA PRO A 93 -14.54 -12.46 -16.80
C PRO A 93 -14.24 -10.97 -16.61
N TYR A 94 -13.39 -10.63 -15.62
CA TYR A 94 -12.98 -9.27 -15.33
C TYR A 94 -12.08 -8.73 -16.43
N ARG A 95 -11.10 -9.53 -16.84
CA ARG A 95 -10.20 -9.23 -17.95
C ARG A 95 -10.99 -8.95 -19.21
N ASN A 96 -11.88 -9.86 -19.59
CA ASN A 96 -12.73 -9.73 -20.78
C ASN A 96 -13.57 -8.45 -20.75
N ALA A 97 -14.11 -8.08 -19.58
CA ALA A 97 -14.89 -6.86 -19.40
C ALA A 97 -14.06 -5.56 -19.47
N THR A 98 -12.72 -5.66 -19.47
CA THR A 98 -11.79 -4.52 -19.48
C THR A 98 -10.79 -4.55 -20.62
N LEU A 99 -10.91 -5.47 -21.59
CA LEU A 99 -9.95 -5.64 -22.70
C LEU A 99 -9.77 -4.39 -23.56
N ASP A 100 -10.80 -3.56 -23.65
CA ASP A 100 -10.78 -2.31 -24.40
C ASP A 100 -10.19 -1.13 -23.62
N LEU A 101 -9.93 -1.30 -22.32
CA LEU A 101 -9.32 -0.26 -21.49
C LEU A 101 -7.80 -0.26 -21.68
N ASN A 102 -7.26 0.90 -22.08
CA ASN A 102 -5.82 1.12 -22.08
C ASN A 102 -5.38 1.77 -20.76
N VAL A 103 -5.21 0.95 -19.73
CA VAL A 103 -4.81 1.41 -18.38
C VAL A 103 -3.47 2.15 -18.41
N ARG A 104 -2.53 1.75 -19.28
CA ARG A 104 -1.25 2.44 -19.46
C ARG A 104 -1.46 3.89 -19.89
N ASN A 105 -2.31 4.13 -20.88
CA ASN A 105 -2.65 5.48 -21.33
C ASN A 105 -3.39 6.26 -20.24
N MET A 106 -4.33 5.64 -19.53
CA MET A 106 -5.06 6.30 -18.43
C MET A 106 -4.11 6.79 -17.31
N VAL A 107 -3.13 5.95 -16.95
CA VAL A 107 -2.10 6.30 -15.96
C VAL A 107 -1.19 7.42 -16.49
N GLU A 108 -0.77 7.34 -17.74
CA GLU A 108 0.02 8.41 -18.37
C GLU A 108 -0.73 9.76 -18.39
N GLU A 109 -2.00 9.76 -18.81
CA GLU A 109 -2.84 10.96 -18.85
C GLU A 109 -3.07 11.55 -17.45
N ALA A 110 -3.30 10.69 -16.45
CA ALA A 110 -3.41 11.10 -15.05
C ALA A 110 -2.14 11.79 -14.56
N PHE A 111 -0.96 11.24 -14.86
CA PHE A 111 0.30 11.89 -14.52
C PHE A 111 0.49 13.19 -15.29
N ARG A 112 0.21 13.21 -16.60
CA ARG A 112 0.33 14.41 -17.45
C ARG A 112 -0.46 15.60 -16.89
N GLY A 113 -1.67 15.36 -16.41
CA GLY A 113 -2.52 16.40 -15.80
C GLY A 113 -2.02 16.91 -14.44
N ASN A 114 -1.24 16.12 -13.71
CA ASN A 114 -0.73 16.49 -12.38
C ASN A 114 0.72 17.01 -12.41
N LEU A 115 1.52 16.65 -13.41
CA LEU A 115 2.93 17.02 -13.50
C LEU A 115 3.17 18.53 -13.55
N GLN A 116 2.24 19.30 -14.11
CA GLN A 116 2.31 20.75 -14.17
C GLN A 116 2.30 21.43 -12.80
N GLN A 117 1.93 20.70 -11.75
CA GLN A 117 1.88 21.21 -10.40
C GLN A 117 3.24 21.10 -9.68
N ILE A 118 4.24 20.39 -10.25
CA ILE A 118 5.59 20.28 -9.68
C ILE A 118 6.36 21.57 -10.00
N ASP A 119 6.70 22.35 -8.98
CA ASP A 119 7.34 23.67 -9.12
C ASP A 119 8.85 23.65 -8.89
N TRP A 120 9.40 22.59 -8.30
CA TRP A 120 10.83 22.46 -8.03
C TRP A 120 11.68 22.04 -9.23
N VAL A 121 11.06 21.77 -10.39
CA VAL A 121 11.76 21.53 -11.66
C VAL A 121 11.10 22.32 -12.79
N ALA A 122 11.91 22.91 -13.67
CA ALA A 122 11.43 23.81 -14.72
C ALA A 122 10.84 23.06 -15.92
N ASP A 123 11.48 21.97 -16.36
CA ASP A 123 11.05 21.17 -17.51
C ASP A 123 10.84 19.71 -17.11
N THR A 124 9.70 19.15 -17.50
CA THR A 124 9.36 17.74 -17.22
C THR A 124 8.94 17.05 -18.50
N ARG A 125 9.71 16.03 -18.88
CA ARG A 125 9.36 15.14 -19.98
C ARG A 125 8.77 13.84 -19.45
N LEU A 126 7.45 13.71 -19.59
CA LEU A 126 6.74 12.45 -19.35
C LEU A 126 6.91 11.49 -20.52
N VAL A 127 7.31 10.26 -20.20
CA VAL A 127 7.29 9.12 -21.12
C VAL A 127 6.59 7.93 -20.46
N SER A 128 5.74 7.25 -21.24
CA SER A 128 5.28 5.91 -20.90
C SER A 128 6.19 4.90 -21.58
N GLU A 129 7.02 4.23 -20.81
CA GLU A 129 7.96 3.22 -21.31
C GLU A 129 7.97 2.03 -20.37
N GLN A 130 8.26 0.84 -20.89
CA GLN A 130 8.42 -0.36 -20.09
C GLN A 130 9.90 -0.74 -20.10
N LEU A 131 10.55 -0.70 -18.94
CA LEU A 131 11.90 -1.22 -18.83
C LEU A 131 11.86 -2.75 -18.93
N PRO A 132 12.77 -3.40 -19.69
CA PRO A 132 12.84 -4.85 -19.73
C PRO A 132 13.02 -5.43 -18.32
N GLU A 133 12.41 -6.59 -18.08
CA GLU A 133 12.52 -7.29 -16.80
C GLU A 133 13.99 -7.48 -16.39
N GLY A 134 14.31 -7.19 -15.12
CA GLY A 134 15.68 -7.26 -14.59
C GLY A 134 16.59 -6.09 -14.96
N THR A 135 16.10 -5.09 -15.71
CA THR A 135 16.86 -3.86 -15.98
C THR A 135 17.14 -3.13 -14.68
N LYS A 136 18.44 -2.95 -14.37
CA LYS A 136 18.87 -2.16 -13.21
C LYS A 136 18.83 -0.68 -13.56
N VAL A 137 18.28 0.15 -12.66
CA VAL A 137 18.29 1.62 -12.80
C VAL A 137 19.70 2.16 -13.04
N ALA A 138 20.72 1.54 -12.43
CA ALA A 138 22.13 1.89 -12.64
C ALA A 138 22.59 1.83 -14.11
N ASN A 139 21.99 0.95 -14.93
CA ASN A 139 22.32 0.81 -16.35
C ASN A 139 21.50 1.78 -17.22
N TYR A 140 20.32 2.16 -16.74
CA TYR A 140 19.38 3.01 -17.46
C TYR A 140 19.65 4.51 -17.24
N LEU A 141 19.91 4.91 -15.99
CA LEU A 141 20.11 6.30 -15.58
C LEU A 141 21.20 7.05 -16.37
N PRO A 142 22.35 6.44 -16.76
CA PRO A 142 23.36 7.14 -17.55
C PRO A 142 22.89 7.59 -18.94
N ALA A 143 21.89 6.90 -19.52
CA ALA A 143 21.33 7.22 -20.83
C ALA A 143 20.22 8.30 -20.78
N VAL A 144 19.75 8.66 -19.59
CA VAL A 144 18.80 9.77 -19.38
C VAL A 144 19.53 11.09 -19.67
N GLN A 145 18.92 11.96 -20.45
CA GLN A 145 19.53 13.24 -20.85
C GLN A 145 19.28 14.33 -19.81
N GLU A 146 18.16 14.20 -19.11
CA GLU A 146 17.70 15.08 -18.05
C GLU A 146 18.55 14.94 -16.78
N ASP A 147 18.49 15.98 -15.93
CA ASP A 147 19.22 16.04 -14.68
C ASP A 147 18.67 15.01 -13.67
N LEU A 148 17.35 14.83 -13.69
CA LEU A 148 16.60 14.00 -12.78
C LEU A 148 15.86 12.89 -13.52
N LEU A 149 15.70 11.75 -12.85
CA LEU A 149 14.81 10.66 -13.26
C LEU A 149 13.81 10.37 -12.15
N LEU A 150 12.52 10.53 -12.43
CA LEU A 150 11.45 10.00 -11.59
C LEU A 150 10.89 8.75 -12.25
N LEU A 151 11.16 7.61 -11.62
CA LEU A 151 10.65 6.32 -12.05
C LEU A 151 9.40 5.98 -11.25
N VAL A 152 8.27 5.77 -11.91
CA VAL A 152 7.02 5.33 -11.28
C VAL A 152 6.59 4.01 -11.88
N THR A 153 6.46 2.99 -11.03
CA THR A 153 6.06 1.64 -11.43
C THR A 153 4.71 1.32 -10.82
N THR A 154 3.69 1.22 -11.67
CA THR A 154 2.31 0.98 -11.28
C THR A 154 1.90 -0.46 -11.55
N ASN A 155 1.24 -1.04 -10.56
CA ASN A 155 0.56 -2.33 -10.60
C ASN A 155 -0.89 -2.11 -10.19
N TYR A 156 -1.79 -2.98 -10.65
CA TYR A 156 -3.20 -2.94 -10.28
C TYR A 156 -3.84 -4.34 -10.20
N SER A 157 -4.53 -4.65 -9.12
CA SER A 157 -5.04 -6.00 -8.93
C SER A 157 -6.40 -5.99 -8.28
N LEU A 158 -7.16 -7.03 -8.59
CA LEU A 158 -8.35 -7.37 -7.85
C LEU A 158 -7.93 -8.17 -6.62
N LYS A 159 -8.17 -7.62 -5.43
CA LYS A 159 -7.81 -8.28 -4.16
C LYS A 159 -8.54 -9.60 -3.95
N PRO A 160 -8.04 -10.48 -3.07
CA PRO A 160 -8.66 -11.78 -2.80
C PRO A 160 -10.16 -11.66 -2.50
N GLY A 161 -10.97 -12.58 -3.05
CA GLY A 161 -12.43 -12.52 -2.94
C GLY A 161 -13.07 -11.39 -3.76
N ALA A 162 -12.33 -10.78 -4.70
CA ALA A 162 -12.82 -9.69 -5.54
C ALA A 162 -13.38 -8.51 -4.74
N GLN A 163 -12.77 -8.18 -3.60
CA GLN A 163 -13.38 -7.24 -2.65
C GLN A 163 -13.16 -5.79 -3.06
N VAL A 164 -11.94 -5.47 -3.47
CA VAL A 164 -11.52 -4.14 -3.94
C VAL A 164 -10.57 -4.29 -5.13
N ILE A 165 -10.53 -3.26 -5.95
CA ILE A 165 -9.45 -3.02 -6.90
C ILE A 165 -8.40 -2.19 -6.18
N GLU A 166 -7.15 -2.62 -6.22
CA GLU A 166 -6.03 -1.86 -5.67
C GLU A 166 -5.07 -1.46 -6.79
N PHE A 167 -4.74 -0.18 -6.85
CA PHE A 167 -3.56 0.31 -7.58
C PHE A 167 -2.44 0.54 -6.58
N THR A 168 -1.24 0.06 -6.89
CA THR A 168 -0.02 0.36 -6.15
C THR A 168 0.98 1.00 -7.11
N ALA A 169 1.60 2.09 -6.70
CA ALA A 169 2.74 2.66 -7.39
C ALA A 169 3.94 2.80 -6.46
N ASP A 170 5.05 2.18 -6.85
CA ASP A 170 6.35 2.44 -6.27
C ASP A 170 7.06 3.50 -7.10
N TYR A 171 7.57 4.53 -6.44
CA TYR A 171 8.25 5.63 -7.13
C TYR A 171 9.55 6.02 -6.45
N ALA A 172 10.52 6.38 -7.28
CA ALA A 172 11.84 6.76 -6.86
C ALA A 172 12.39 7.89 -7.74
N LEU A 173 12.86 8.94 -7.09
CA LEU A 173 13.54 10.07 -7.70
C LEU A 173 15.05 9.87 -7.60
N TYR A 174 15.74 10.05 -8.70
CA TYR A 174 17.19 9.95 -8.82
C TYR A 174 17.73 11.27 -9.35
N ASP A 175 18.80 11.77 -8.72
CA ASP A 175 19.64 12.80 -9.28
C ASP A 175 20.84 12.15 -9.97
N LYS A 176 21.00 12.39 -11.27
CA LYS A 176 22.05 11.76 -12.07
C LYS A 176 23.47 12.06 -11.54
N GLU A 177 23.68 13.23 -10.94
CA GLU A 177 24.98 13.64 -10.42
C GLU A 177 25.36 12.89 -9.13
N THR A 178 24.38 12.62 -8.27
CA THR A 178 24.60 12.07 -6.92
C THR A 178 24.18 10.60 -6.77
N ALA A 179 23.43 10.05 -7.74
CA ALA A 179 22.90 8.68 -7.67
C ALA A 179 23.98 7.60 -7.63
N PHE A 180 25.17 7.87 -8.17
CA PHE A 180 26.29 6.94 -8.12
C PHE A 180 27.28 7.42 -7.06
N ASP A 181 27.29 6.77 -5.89
CA ASP A 181 28.39 6.99 -4.96
C ASP A 181 29.70 6.56 -5.65
N GLY A 182 30.79 7.31 -5.44
CA GLY A 182 32.07 7.03 -6.09
C GLY A 182 32.66 5.64 -5.78
N ARG A 183 32.00 4.83 -4.94
CA ARG A 183 32.42 3.49 -4.52
C ARG A 183 31.70 2.37 -5.28
N SER A 184 30.51 2.62 -5.84
CA SER A 184 29.71 1.61 -6.53
C SER A 184 28.89 2.18 -7.69
N LYS A 185 29.47 2.17 -8.89
CA LYS A 185 28.74 2.45 -10.15
C LYS A 185 27.61 1.45 -10.47
N ASN A 186 27.55 0.33 -9.75
CA ASN A 186 26.60 -0.74 -10.02
C ASN A 186 25.23 -0.57 -9.31
N LYS A 187 25.08 0.46 -8.46
CA LYS A 187 23.85 0.72 -7.71
C LYS A 187 23.54 2.22 -7.71
N ALA A 188 22.46 2.60 -8.39
CA ALA A 188 21.94 3.96 -8.30
C ALA A 188 21.15 4.11 -6.99
N LYS A 189 21.50 5.09 -6.18
CA LYS A 189 20.79 5.45 -4.95
C LYS A 189 19.75 6.53 -5.27
N PRO A 190 18.46 6.33 -4.94
CA PRO A 190 17.48 7.40 -5.09
C PRO A 190 17.74 8.49 -4.05
N VAL A 191 17.49 9.75 -4.44
CA VAL A 191 17.41 10.87 -3.49
C VAL A 191 16.13 10.80 -2.67
N TYR A 192 15.08 10.20 -3.25
CA TYR A 192 13.80 10.02 -2.60
C TYR A 192 13.09 8.78 -3.14
N LYS A 193 12.38 8.04 -2.29
CA LYS A 193 11.55 6.91 -2.70
C LYS A 193 10.34 6.77 -1.79
N ASN A 194 9.20 6.38 -2.34
CA ASN A 194 8.01 6.08 -1.57
C ASN A 194 7.08 5.15 -2.38
N SER A 195 5.96 4.76 -1.79
CA SER A 195 4.88 4.07 -2.48
C SER A 195 3.53 4.73 -2.21
N ALA A 196 2.60 4.59 -3.15
CA ALA A 196 1.23 5.07 -3.04
C ALA A 196 0.27 3.95 -3.44
N LYS A 197 -0.84 3.84 -2.70
CA LYS A 197 -1.88 2.83 -2.87
C LYS A 197 -3.24 3.48 -2.94
N VAL A 198 -4.06 3.02 -3.87
CA VAL A 198 -5.47 3.41 -4.00
C VAL A 198 -6.30 2.14 -3.94
N GLN A 199 -7.21 2.05 -2.98
CA GLN A 199 -8.19 0.97 -2.89
C GLN A 199 -9.59 1.53 -3.20
N SER A 200 -10.29 0.87 -4.12
CA SER A 200 -11.68 1.17 -4.45
C SER A 200 -12.60 0.98 -3.24
N TYR A 201 -13.87 1.38 -3.38
CA TYR A 201 -14.88 0.95 -2.40
C TYR A 201 -14.98 -0.58 -2.39
N PRO A 202 -15.14 -1.23 -1.22
CA PRO A 202 -15.31 -2.67 -1.12
C PRO A 202 -16.73 -3.08 -1.49
N HIS A 203 -17.10 -2.92 -2.77
CA HIS A 203 -18.43 -3.26 -3.27
C HIS A 203 -18.79 -4.73 -3.07
N ASN A 204 -17.78 -5.59 -2.95
CA ASN A 204 -17.93 -6.99 -2.61
C ASN A 204 -17.23 -7.36 -1.29
N GLY A 205 -17.16 -6.43 -0.35
CA GLY A 205 -16.55 -6.69 0.95
C GLY A 205 -17.25 -7.85 1.66
N SER A 206 -16.50 -8.86 2.10
CA SER A 206 -17.05 -9.94 2.95
C SER A 206 -17.28 -9.47 4.38
N ILE A 207 -16.61 -8.38 4.74
CA ILE A 207 -16.67 -7.75 6.04
C ILE A 207 -16.72 -6.22 5.91
N ARG A 208 -17.33 -5.57 6.88
CA ARG A 208 -17.33 -4.10 7.03
C ARG A 208 -17.03 -3.72 8.47
N ARG A 209 -16.53 -2.51 8.70
CA ARG A 209 -16.48 -1.93 10.05
C ARG A 209 -17.87 -1.45 10.46
N LEU A 210 -18.08 -1.34 11.77
CA LEU A 210 -19.26 -0.68 12.33
C LEU A 210 -19.32 0.78 11.88
N THR A 211 -20.51 1.27 11.59
CA THR A 211 -20.74 2.71 11.35
C THR A 211 -20.56 3.49 12.66
N PRO A 212 -20.39 4.83 12.63
CA PRO A 212 -20.32 5.62 13.86
C PRO A 212 -21.54 5.45 14.76
N GLU A 213 -22.73 5.36 14.18
CA GLU A 213 -23.99 5.15 14.90
C GLU A 213 -24.02 3.77 15.59
N GLU A 214 -23.64 2.70 14.88
CA GLU A 214 -23.53 1.35 15.46
C GLU A 214 -22.45 1.29 16.55
N GLN A 215 -21.33 2.00 16.36
CA GLN A 215 -20.28 2.12 17.38
C GLN A 215 -20.78 2.86 18.62
N GLU A 216 -21.55 3.93 18.46
CA GLU A 216 -22.12 4.67 19.59
C GLU A 216 -23.15 3.83 20.35
N GLU A 217 -24.02 3.10 19.64
CA GLU A 217 -24.99 2.20 20.25
C GLU A 217 -24.29 1.08 21.03
N GLN A 218 -23.31 0.43 20.43
CA GLN A 218 -22.57 -0.66 21.07
C GLN A 218 -21.71 -0.15 22.23
N ALA A 219 -21.12 1.04 22.11
CA ALA A 219 -20.41 1.70 23.21
C ALA A 219 -21.36 2.04 24.37
N ALA A 220 -22.60 2.47 24.09
CA ALA A 220 -23.61 2.71 25.11
C ALA A 220 -24.01 1.41 25.82
N ARG A 221 -24.22 0.31 25.08
CA ARG A 221 -24.48 -1.02 25.65
C ARG A 221 -23.33 -1.50 26.54
N LEU A 222 -22.08 -1.35 26.10
CA LEU A 222 -20.90 -1.69 26.90
C LEU A 222 -20.78 -0.87 28.18
N LYS A 223 -21.14 0.43 28.16
CA LYS A 223 -21.17 1.27 29.38
C LYS A 223 -22.22 0.81 30.38
N GLN A 224 -23.36 0.27 29.90
CA GLN A 224 -24.39 -0.31 30.77
C GLN A 224 -23.95 -1.67 31.33
N GLU A 225 -23.27 -2.50 30.53
CA GLU A 225 -22.75 -3.81 30.95
C GLU A 225 -21.60 -3.69 31.98
N TYR A 226 -20.73 -2.69 31.82
CA TYR A 226 -19.58 -2.42 32.68
C TYR A 226 -19.70 -1.07 33.39
N PRO A 227 -20.63 -0.91 34.36
CA PRO A 227 -20.81 0.34 35.08
C PRO A 227 -19.53 0.70 35.86
N VAL A 228 -19.10 1.95 35.73
CA VAL A 228 -17.94 2.52 36.45
C VAL A 228 -18.34 3.58 37.49
N GLU A 229 -19.65 3.82 37.62
CA GLU A 229 -20.27 4.75 38.56
C GLU A 229 -21.23 3.99 39.50
N GLY A 230 -21.64 4.62 40.61
CA GLY A 230 -22.58 4.07 41.60
C GLY A 230 -21.93 3.42 42.82
N GLU A 231 -22.71 2.63 43.58
CA GLU A 231 -22.32 1.97 44.84
C GLU A 231 -21.45 0.71 44.63
N LEU A 232 -20.46 0.79 43.75
CA LEU A 232 -19.52 -0.31 43.49
C LEU A 232 -18.26 -0.14 44.35
N SER A 233 -17.65 -1.27 44.74
CA SER A 233 -16.35 -1.21 45.40
C SER A 233 -15.27 -0.68 44.45
N LYS A 234 -14.23 -0.01 44.98
CA LYS A 234 -13.09 0.50 44.19
C LYS A 234 -12.45 -0.58 43.31
N SER A 235 -12.40 -1.82 43.81
CA SER A 235 -11.86 -2.96 43.05
C SER A 235 -12.74 -3.32 41.84
N GLN A 236 -14.07 -3.29 42.00
CA GLN A 236 -15.01 -3.53 40.91
C GLN A 236 -14.96 -2.41 39.87
N ILE A 237 -14.95 -1.15 40.29
CA ILE A 237 -14.83 0.01 39.38
C ILE A 237 -13.56 -0.13 38.53
N SER A 238 -12.41 -0.40 39.16
CA SER A 238 -11.14 -0.58 38.45
C SER A 238 -11.18 -1.74 37.44
N ARG A 239 -11.78 -2.87 37.82
CA ARG A 239 -11.95 -4.03 36.92
C ARG A 239 -12.88 -3.70 35.75
N ASN A 240 -14.01 -3.05 36.00
CA ASN A 240 -14.98 -2.65 34.99
C ASN A 240 -14.37 -1.63 34.03
N GLN A 241 -13.68 -0.61 34.53
CA GLN A 241 -12.99 0.38 33.69
C GLN A 241 -11.97 -0.28 32.77
N LYS A 242 -11.18 -1.23 33.29
CA LYS A 242 -10.21 -1.97 32.46
C LYS A 242 -10.89 -2.80 31.37
N LYS A 243 -12.00 -3.47 31.68
CA LYS A 243 -12.79 -4.23 30.70
C LYS A 243 -13.43 -3.31 29.67
N LEU A 244 -14.09 -2.24 30.10
CA LEU A 244 -14.71 -1.24 29.25
C LEU A 244 -13.70 -0.64 28.28
N ASN A 245 -12.54 -0.19 28.76
CA ASN A 245 -11.49 0.35 27.90
C ASN A 245 -10.99 -0.68 26.87
N LYS A 246 -10.87 -1.95 27.27
CA LYS A 246 -10.47 -3.04 26.37
C LYS A 246 -11.52 -3.30 25.29
N GLU A 247 -12.80 -3.40 25.65
CA GLU A 247 -13.87 -3.64 24.68
C GLU A 247 -14.11 -2.42 23.78
N LEU A 248 -14.04 -1.19 24.30
CA LEU A 248 -14.08 0.03 23.48
C LEU A 248 -12.90 0.12 22.50
N ALA A 249 -11.71 -0.37 22.89
CA ALA A 249 -10.58 -0.45 21.97
C ALA A 249 -10.83 -1.48 20.86
N LYS A 250 -11.40 -2.65 21.17
CA LYS A 250 -11.77 -3.66 20.16
C LYS A 250 -12.88 -3.17 19.23
N LEU A 251 -13.86 -2.41 19.74
CA LEU A 251 -14.98 -1.89 18.96
C LEU A 251 -14.50 -1.02 17.78
N LYS A 252 -13.38 -0.31 17.94
CA LYS A 252 -12.77 0.50 16.88
C LYS A 252 -12.25 -0.33 15.70
N THR A 253 -11.94 -1.60 15.93
CA THR A 253 -11.42 -2.54 14.92
C THR A 253 -12.38 -3.70 14.68
N GLU A 254 -13.59 -3.66 15.24
CA GLU A 254 -14.59 -4.70 15.07
C GLU A 254 -15.11 -4.70 13.63
N THR A 255 -15.21 -5.90 13.07
CA THR A 255 -15.70 -6.10 11.70
C THR A 255 -16.86 -7.08 11.74
N LEU A 256 -17.89 -6.78 10.95
CA LEU A 256 -19.08 -7.62 10.79
C LEU A 256 -19.07 -8.25 9.40
N PRO A 257 -19.50 -9.52 9.26
CA PRO A 257 -19.70 -10.12 7.96
C PRO A 257 -20.81 -9.37 7.21
N VAL A 258 -20.64 -9.17 5.91
CA VAL A 258 -21.64 -8.57 5.04
C VAL A 258 -22.58 -9.69 4.54
N PRO A 259 -23.88 -9.66 4.87
CA PRO A 259 -24.83 -10.65 4.34
C PRO A 259 -24.87 -10.59 2.81
N GLY A 260 -24.87 -11.75 2.16
CA GLY A 260 -24.92 -11.83 0.70
C GLY A 260 -23.59 -11.56 -0.02
N HIS A 261 -22.45 -11.63 0.69
CA HIS A 261 -21.14 -11.60 0.06
C HIS A 261 -21.02 -12.67 -1.03
N ASP A 262 -20.65 -12.24 -2.24
CA ASP A 262 -20.39 -13.12 -3.36
C ASP A 262 -18.88 -13.26 -3.58
N PRO A 263 -18.24 -14.37 -3.19
CA PRO A 263 -16.79 -14.53 -3.36
C PRO A 263 -16.34 -14.51 -4.83
N ALA A 264 -17.27 -14.71 -5.78
CA ALA A 264 -16.99 -14.58 -7.21
C ALA A 264 -16.95 -13.13 -7.68
N GLY A 265 -17.53 -12.19 -6.91
CA GLY A 265 -17.52 -10.74 -7.17
C GLY A 265 -18.42 -10.29 -8.31
N GLY A 266 -19.56 -10.94 -8.51
CA GLY A 266 -20.52 -10.63 -9.57
C GLY A 266 -20.99 -9.17 -9.61
N VAL A 267 -20.93 -8.44 -8.48
CA VAL A 267 -21.21 -6.99 -8.42
C VAL A 267 -20.33 -6.17 -9.36
N TRP A 268 -19.07 -6.58 -9.56
CA TRP A 268 -18.14 -5.89 -10.45
C TRP A 268 -18.43 -6.10 -11.93
N LEU A 269 -19.08 -7.22 -12.26
CA LEU A 269 -19.44 -7.61 -13.62
C LEU A 269 -20.88 -7.20 -13.98
N ALA A 270 -21.66 -6.76 -13.00
CA ALA A 270 -23.01 -6.27 -13.20
C ALA A 270 -23.03 -5.03 -14.10
N ASN A 271 -24.12 -4.88 -14.86
CA ASN A 271 -24.34 -3.74 -15.76
C ASN A 271 -23.16 -3.49 -16.70
N ASP A 272 -22.73 -4.54 -17.42
CA ASP A 272 -21.60 -4.49 -18.35
C ASP A 272 -20.30 -4.01 -17.68
N ALA A 273 -20.07 -4.52 -16.47
CA ALA A 273 -18.96 -4.16 -15.60
C ALA A 273 -18.77 -2.64 -15.38
N LYS A 274 -19.85 -1.84 -15.46
CA LYS A 274 -19.76 -0.38 -15.33
C LYS A 274 -18.98 0.05 -14.09
N LEU A 275 -19.24 -0.59 -12.95
CA LEU A 275 -18.59 -0.26 -11.69
C LEU A 275 -17.07 -0.51 -11.71
N LEU A 276 -16.65 -1.67 -12.23
CA LEU A 276 -15.25 -2.02 -12.41
C LEU A 276 -14.54 -0.98 -13.30
N ARG A 277 -15.19 -0.60 -14.40
CA ARG A 277 -14.65 0.36 -15.37
C ARG A 277 -14.55 1.77 -14.78
N ASP A 278 -15.55 2.21 -14.03
CA ASP A 278 -15.53 3.51 -13.33
C ASP A 278 -14.36 3.58 -12.33
N GLU A 279 -14.17 2.53 -11.52
CA GLU A 279 -13.08 2.46 -10.53
C GLU A 279 -11.69 2.37 -11.19
N LEU A 280 -11.53 1.58 -12.25
CA LEU A 280 -10.28 1.51 -13.04
C LEU A 280 -9.96 2.85 -13.71
N THR A 281 -10.96 3.65 -14.05
CA THR A 281 -10.77 4.98 -14.65
C THR A 281 -10.41 6.03 -13.59
N ALA A 282 -11.02 5.95 -12.40
CA ALA A 282 -10.81 6.91 -11.32
C ALA A 282 -9.47 6.70 -10.58
N ALA A 283 -9.07 5.46 -10.34
CA ALA A 283 -7.90 5.15 -9.51
C ALA A 283 -6.57 5.76 -10.02
N PRO A 284 -6.25 5.78 -11.33
CA PRO A 284 -5.06 6.47 -11.84
C PRO A 284 -5.00 7.97 -11.49
N GLN A 285 -6.14 8.67 -11.51
CA GLN A 285 -6.21 10.09 -11.16
C GLN A 285 -5.90 10.33 -9.68
N ILE A 286 -6.48 9.49 -8.81
CA ILE A 286 -6.22 9.54 -7.36
C ILE A 286 -4.74 9.22 -7.09
N LEU A 287 -4.21 8.19 -7.73
CA LEU A 287 -2.82 7.75 -7.58
C LEU A 287 -1.83 8.84 -7.99
N ALA A 288 -2.05 9.48 -9.14
CA ALA A 288 -1.22 10.60 -9.61
C ALA A 288 -1.26 11.78 -8.63
N LYS A 289 -2.45 12.12 -8.11
CA LYS A 289 -2.62 13.17 -7.09
C LYS A 289 -1.88 12.85 -5.80
N LEU A 290 -1.89 11.59 -5.34
CA LEU A 290 -1.15 11.16 -4.14
C LEU A 290 0.35 11.41 -4.30
N ILE A 291 0.93 10.91 -5.39
CA ILE A 291 2.36 11.04 -5.68
C ILE A 291 2.74 12.51 -5.83
N PHE A 292 1.93 13.30 -6.53
CA PHE A 292 2.19 14.71 -6.71
C PHE A 292 2.17 15.49 -5.38
N LYS A 293 1.17 15.26 -4.53
CA LYS A 293 1.07 15.89 -3.20
C LYS A 293 2.21 15.48 -2.28
N ASP A 294 2.70 14.26 -2.41
CA ASP A 294 3.90 13.80 -1.72
C ASP A 294 5.15 14.58 -2.16
N LEU A 295 5.40 14.64 -3.47
CA LEU A 295 6.55 15.30 -4.07
C LEU A 295 6.50 16.84 -3.99
N SER A 296 5.36 17.43 -3.64
CA SER A 296 5.24 18.86 -3.34
C SER A 296 5.30 19.16 -1.84
N GLY A 297 5.53 18.16 -1.00
CA GLY A 297 5.60 18.32 0.46
C GLY A 297 4.26 18.62 1.13
N GLN A 298 3.13 18.46 0.44
CA GLN A 298 1.78 18.67 1.00
C GLN A 298 1.36 17.57 1.97
N TYR A 299 2.07 16.42 1.97
CA TYR A 299 1.86 15.32 2.91
C TYR A 299 3.03 15.15 3.89
N PRO A 300 3.36 16.15 4.74
CA PRO A 300 4.48 16.03 5.64
C PRO A 300 4.21 14.99 6.74
N LEU A 301 5.26 14.28 7.13
CA LEU A 301 5.35 13.54 8.38
C LEU A 301 5.10 14.48 9.57
N PRO A 302 4.60 13.94 10.70
CA PRO A 302 4.39 14.74 11.89
C PRO A 302 5.71 15.34 12.38
N VAL A 303 5.67 16.59 12.82
CA VAL A 303 6.81 17.25 13.46
C VAL A 303 7.16 16.50 14.73
N GLN A 304 8.41 16.07 14.84
CA GLN A 304 8.90 15.40 16.04
C GLN A 304 9.31 16.44 17.09
N PRO A 305 9.05 16.19 18.38
CA PRO A 305 9.58 17.01 19.45
C PRO A 305 11.11 17.07 19.38
N GLU A 306 11.68 18.23 19.67
CA GLU A 306 13.12 18.43 19.67
C GLU A 306 13.81 17.42 20.61
N GLY A 307 14.79 16.68 20.10
CA GLY A 307 15.53 15.67 20.85
C GLY A 307 14.91 14.26 20.88
N GLU A 308 13.71 14.05 20.33
CA GLU A 308 13.17 12.70 20.14
C GLU A 308 13.79 12.02 18.92
N LYS A 309 14.13 10.73 19.05
CA LYS A 309 14.57 9.92 17.92
C LYS A 309 13.37 9.62 17.03
N ASN A 310 13.54 9.73 15.71
CA ASN A 310 12.54 9.31 14.74
C ASN A 310 12.26 7.81 14.87
N LYS A 311 11.15 7.47 15.55
CA LYS A 311 10.64 6.10 15.67
C LYS A 311 9.72 5.70 14.51
N GLY A 312 9.58 6.57 13.50
CA GLY A 312 8.57 6.45 12.47
C GLY A 312 7.16 6.65 13.01
N LEU A 313 6.18 6.57 12.12
CA LEU A 313 4.76 6.55 12.47
C LEU A 313 4.42 5.22 13.16
N GLN A 314 3.79 5.28 14.34
CA GLN A 314 3.30 4.09 15.03
C GLN A 314 1.88 3.71 14.59
N GLU A 315 1.09 4.72 14.20
CA GLU A 315 -0.27 4.57 13.70
C GLU A 315 -0.41 5.34 12.38
N PRO A 316 -1.35 4.95 11.50
CA PRO A 316 -1.63 5.70 10.29
C PRO A 316 -2.00 7.16 10.59
N GLN A 317 -1.33 8.09 9.92
CA GLN A 317 -1.62 9.52 10.00
C GLN A 317 -2.70 9.88 8.98
N LEU A 318 -3.80 10.50 9.41
CA LEU A 318 -4.79 11.07 8.50
C LEU A 318 -4.23 12.34 7.84
N LEU A 319 -4.23 12.37 6.51
CA LEU A 319 -3.76 13.50 5.71
C LEU A 319 -4.92 14.29 5.10
N GLU A 320 -5.87 13.60 4.48
CA GLU A 320 -7.07 14.20 3.89
C GLU A 320 -8.30 13.33 4.12
N LYS A 321 -9.47 13.97 4.06
CA LYS A 321 -10.78 13.32 4.06
C LYS A 321 -11.68 14.07 3.09
N ASP A 322 -12.36 13.36 2.20
CA ASP A 322 -13.36 13.95 1.31
C ASP A 322 -14.79 13.81 1.87
N GLU A 323 -15.76 14.40 1.17
CA GLU A 323 -17.18 14.36 1.53
C GLU A 323 -17.81 12.97 1.29
N GLN A 324 -17.27 12.23 0.32
CA GLN A 324 -17.68 10.89 -0.08
C GLN A 324 -17.19 9.79 0.89
N GLY A 325 -16.35 10.16 1.86
CA GLY A 325 -15.83 9.27 2.89
C GLY A 325 -14.53 8.56 2.53
N MET A 326 -13.87 8.94 1.43
CA MET A 326 -12.47 8.59 1.20
C MET A 326 -11.58 9.31 2.20
N VAL A 327 -10.54 8.61 2.62
CA VAL A 327 -9.47 9.14 3.44
C VAL A 327 -8.15 8.85 2.77
N ILE A 328 -7.25 9.82 2.87
CA ILE A 328 -5.84 9.65 2.51
C ILE A 328 -5.07 9.58 3.81
N THR A 329 -4.28 8.53 3.96
CA THR A 329 -3.50 8.26 5.15
C THR A 329 -2.05 7.97 4.80
N ARG A 330 -1.12 8.34 5.66
CA ARG A 330 0.26 7.87 5.62
C ARG A 330 0.40 6.71 6.58
N GLN A 331 0.84 5.57 6.08
CA GLN A 331 1.03 4.34 6.86
C GLN A 331 2.34 4.40 7.67
N PRO A 332 2.50 3.54 8.70
CA PRO A 332 3.73 3.39 9.47
C PRO A 332 5.01 3.23 8.65
N ASP A 333 4.92 2.57 7.49
CA ASP A 333 6.03 2.33 6.56
C ASP A 333 6.29 3.50 5.59
N GLY A 334 5.53 4.59 5.71
CA GLY A 334 5.60 5.77 4.83
C GLY A 334 4.63 5.74 3.65
N THR A 335 4.05 4.58 3.32
CA THR A 335 3.16 4.41 2.16
C THR A 335 1.96 5.34 2.27
N LEU A 336 1.62 6.01 1.16
CA LEU A 336 0.36 6.74 1.05
C LEU A 336 -0.76 5.77 0.69
N LEU A 337 -1.88 5.82 1.41
CA LEU A 337 -3.05 4.99 1.16
C LEU A 337 -4.31 5.85 1.05
N SER A 338 -4.95 5.80 -0.13
CA SER A 338 -6.30 6.30 -0.34
C SER A 338 -7.29 5.13 -0.30
N LYS A 339 -8.28 5.23 0.58
CA LYS A 339 -9.38 4.24 0.70
C LYS A 339 -10.60 4.85 1.35
N TYR A 340 -11.74 4.15 1.33
CA TYR A 340 -12.90 4.54 2.13
C TYR A 340 -12.65 4.36 3.63
N ARG A 341 -13.07 5.33 4.44
CA ARG A 341 -12.81 5.41 5.89
C ARG A 341 -13.20 4.15 6.66
N TYR A 342 -14.34 3.55 6.29
CA TYR A 342 -14.90 2.38 6.96
C TYR A 342 -14.62 1.07 6.23
N ALA A 343 -13.94 1.14 5.08
CA ALA A 343 -13.43 -0.05 4.43
C ALA A 343 -12.29 -0.63 5.28
N PRO A 344 -12.27 -1.94 5.54
CA PRO A 344 -11.09 -2.57 6.12
C PRO A 344 -9.89 -2.40 5.16
N VAL A 345 -8.68 -2.46 5.70
CA VAL A 345 -7.50 -2.48 4.83
C VAL A 345 -7.38 -3.89 4.27
N TYR A 346 -7.57 -4.04 2.96
CA TYR A 346 -7.35 -5.31 2.30
C TYR A 346 -5.85 -5.46 2.02
N THR A 347 -5.20 -6.43 2.65
CA THR A 347 -3.80 -6.77 2.39
C THR A 347 -3.70 -8.16 1.79
N LEU A 348 -2.55 -8.48 1.17
CA LEU A 348 -2.23 -9.82 0.64
C LEU A 348 -2.40 -10.95 1.67
N TRP A 349 -2.34 -10.65 2.98
CA TRP A 349 -2.33 -11.62 4.07
C TRP A 349 -3.68 -11.74 4.80
N GLY A 350 -4.76 -11.25 4.19
CA GLY A 350 -6.04 -11.08 4.86
C GLY A 350 -6.07 -9.79 5.69
N ASN A 351 -7.23 -9.49 6.28
CA ASN A 351 -7.43 -8.26 7.05
C ASN A 351 -6.39 -8.17 8.17
N VAL A 352 -5.53 -7.16 8.11
CA VAL A 352 -4.68 -6.79 9.25
C VAL A 352 -5.12 -5.38 9.63
N PHE A 353 -5.74 -5.29 10.81
CA PHE A 353 -6.17 -4.09 11.53
C PHE A 353 -7.55 -3.49 11.20
#